data_AF-A0A011V2I6-F1
#
_entry.id   AF-A0A011V2I6-F1
#
_cell.length_a   1.000
_cell.length_b   1.000
_cell.length_c   1.000
_cell.angle_alpha   90.00
_cell.angle_beta   90.00
_cell.angle_gamma   90.00
#
_symmetry.space_group_name_H-M   'P 1'
#
loop_
_entity.id
_entity.type
_entity.pdbx_description
1 polymer ?
#
loop_
_entity_poly.entity_id
_entity_poly.type
_entity_poly.pdbx_seq_one_letter_code
_entity_poly.pdbx_strand_id
1 'polypeptide(L)'
;MNTYTVKEIADMLKTNPETVRRWIRLGKLEADQSSRKGGNVVSEQSLNRFLKTTPKYAGIAASTIGLLGIPGLIAGVPILTATLLGTMVAQKSITEERLKNAQISVSEMLKFIDTSIKSSEKTISAKKEEISKLDLEIKAEENHVQELRALKEKLKLQRSQVSSDREEK
;
A
#
# COMPACT_ATOMS: atom_id res chain seq x y z
N MET A 1 5.43 5.98 -27.76
CA MET A 1 5.68 6.74 -26.53
C MET A 1 4.45 6.60 -25.65
N ASN A 2 4.59 6.18 -24.40
CA ASN A 2 3.46 6.08 -23.49
C ASN A 2 3.07 7.47 -22.99
N THR A 3 1.77 7.71 -22.89
CA THR A 3 1.22 8.98 -22.43
C THR A 3 0.11 8.73 -21.42
N TYR A 4 -0.01 9.62 -20.44
CA TYR A 4 -0.96 9.49 -19.35
C TYR A 4 -1.88 10.70 -19.26
N THR A 5 -3.13 10.45 -18.95
CA THR A 5 -4.12 11.47 -18.62
C THR A 5 -3.96 11.94 -17.18
N VAL A 6 -4.52 13.11 -16.88
CA VAL A 6 -4.57 13.67 -15.51
C VAL A 6 -5.19 12.68 -14.51
N LYS A 7 -6.22 11.94 -14.93
CA LYS A 7 -6.92 10.97 -14.08
C LYS A 7 -6.01 9.78 -13.74
N GLU A 8 -5.36 9.22 -14.75
CA GLU A 8 -4.44 8.08 -14.55
C GLU A 8 -3.28 8.46 -13.63
N ILE A 9 -2.71 9.65 -13.78
CA ILE A 9 -1.64 10.14 -12.89
C ILE A 9 -2.14 10.29 -11.45
N ALA A 10 -3.36 10.81 -11.28
CA ALA A 10 -3.96 10.96 -9.96
C ALA A 10 -4.14 9.59 -9.27
N ASP A 11 -4.60 8.60 -10.03
CA ASP A 11 -4.82 7.23 -9.56
C ASP A 11 -3.51 6.50 -9.25
N MET A 12 -2.46 6.72 -10.07
CA MET A 12 -1.12 6.17 -9.88
C MET A 12 -0.41 6.77 -8.66
N LEU A 13 -0.54 8.08 -8.45
CA LEU A 13 0.11 8.83 -7.36
C LEU A 13 -0.77 8.98 -6.12
N LYS A 14 -1.92 8.31 -6.07
CA LYS A 14 -2.93 8.37 -4.99
C LYS A 14 -3.17 9.81 -4.50
N THR A 15 -3.40 10.71 -5.44
CA THR A 15 -3.62 12.14 -5.19
C THR A 15 -4.90 12.62 -5.88
N ASN A 16 -5.38 13.80 -5.51
CA ASN A 16 -6.53 14.40 -6.17
C ASN A 16 -6.18 14.85 -7.61
N PRO A 17 -7.01 14.55 -8.64
CA PRO A 17 -6.84 15.07 -10.00
C PRO A 17 -6.66 16.59 -10.08
N GLU A 18 -7.27 17.37 -9.18
CA GLU A 18 -7.05 18.82 -9.09
C GLU A 18 -5.62 19.18 -8.71
N THR A 19 -4.97 18.36 -7.89
CA THR A 19 -3.56 18.54 -7.56
C THR A 19 -2.69 18.37 -8.80
N VAL A 20 -3.00 17.38 -9.64
CA VAL A 20 -2.30 17.13 -10.90
C VAL A 20 -2.53 18.29 -11.88
N ARG A 21 -3.78 18.76 -12.03
CA ARG A 21 -4.09 19.98 -12.81
C ARG A 21 -3.32 21.19 -12.32
N ARG A 22 -3.20 21.36 -10.99
CA ARG A 22 -2.44 22.45 -10.39
C ARG A 22 -0.94 22.36 -10.72
N TRP A 23 -0.35 21.17 -10.77
CA TRP A 23 1.06 21.02 -11.17
C TRP A 23 1.29 21.42 -12.62
N ILE A 24 0.39 21.04 -13.51
CA ILE A 24 0.44 21.43 -14.92
C ILE A 24 0.31 22.95 -15.05
N ARG A 25 -0.68 23.56 -14.37
CA ARG A 25 -0.90 25.01 -14.37
C ARG A 25 0.30 25.79 -13.82
N LEU A 26 0.99 25.24 -12.82
CA LEU A 26 2.19 25.84 -12.22
C LEU A 26 3.48 25.53 -12.99
N GLY A 27 3.41 24.79 -14.11
CA GLY A 27 4.58 24.42 -14.90
C GLY A 27 5.51 23.40 -14.22
N LYS A 28 5.06 22.76 -13.14
CA LYS A 28 5.84 21.70 -12.45
C LYS A 28 5.80 20.39 -13.20
N LEU A 29 4.67 20.09 -13.82
CA LEU A 29 4.45 18.90 -14.64
C LEU A 29 4.20 19.33 -16.08
N GLU A 30 5.15 19.05 -16.96
CA GLU A 30 5.00 19.32 -18.40
C GLU A 30 3.90 18.41 -18.97
N ALA A 31 2.97 19.01 -19.71
CA ALA A 31 1.86 18.33 -20.36
C ALA A 31 1.60 18.98 -21.72
N ASP A 32 1.24 18.16 -22.69
CA ASP A 32 0.80 18.59 -24.00
C ASP A 32 -0.73 18.59 -24.06
N GLN A 33 -1.29 19.61 -24.69
CA GLN A 33 -2.73 19.70 -24.95
C GLN A 33 -2.96 19.76 -26.46
N SER A 34 -3.35 18.64 -27.05
CA SER A 34 -3.64 18.56 -28.48
C SER A 34 -4.93 19.32 -28.86
N SER A 35 -5.88 19.46 -27.93
CA SER A 35 -7.14 20.18 -28.16
C SER A 35 -7.80 20.60 -26.83
N ARG A 36 -8.62 21.67 -26.87
CA ARG A 36 -9.47 22.09 -25.74
C ARG A 36 -10.40 20.98 -25.24
N LYS A 37 -10.90 20.12 -26.14
CA LYS A 37 -11.75 18.97 -25.79
C LYS A 37 -10.95 17.72 -25.36
N GLY A 38 -9.70 17.59 -25.80
CA GLY A 38 -8.86 16.42 -25.53
C GLY A 38 -8.21 16.39 -24.14
N GLY A 39 -8.15 17.55 -23.47
CA GLY A 39 -7.53 17.67 -22.16
C GLY A 39 -6.00 17.60 -22.19
N ASN A 40 -5.39 17.59 -21.01
CA ASN A 40 -3.94 17.54 -20.85
C ASN A 40 -3.44 16.11 -20.85
N VAL A 41 -2.38 15.86 -21.62
CA VAL A 41 -1.72 14.58 -21.75
C VAL A 41 -0.25 14.73 -21.37
N VAL A 42 0.26 13.83 -20.55
CA VAL A 42 1.62 13.91 -20.01
C VAL A 42 2.44 12.76 -20.57
N SER A 43 3.61 13.06 -21.12
CA SER A 43 4.55 12.03 -21.57
C SER A 43 5.17 11.29 -20.38
N GLU A 44 5.52 10.02 -20.57
CA GLU A 44 6.23 9.24 -19.55
C GLU A 44 7.53 9.94 -19.09
N GLN A 45 8.24 10.60 -20.00
CA GLN A 45 9.49 11.31 -19.70
C GLN A 45 9.24 12.53 -18.80
N SER A 46 8.21 13.32 -19.09
CA SER A 46 7.79 14.48 -18.30
C SER A 46 7.32 14.08 -16.90
N LEU A 47 6.55 12.98 -16.81
CA LEU A 47 6.13 12.42 -15.52
C LEU A 47 7.34 11.96 -14.70
N ASN A 48 8.30 11.27 -15.32
CA ASN A 48 9.51 10.81 -14.66
C ASN A 48 10.37 11.98 -14.15
N ARG A 49 10.52 13.04 -14.95
CA ARG A 49 11.21 14.27 -14.54
C ARG A 49 10.53 14.95 -13.35
N PHE A 50 9.19 14.99 -13.35
CA PHE A 50 8.41 15.50 -12.22
C PHE A 50 8.60 14.67 -10.95
N LEU A 51 8.60 13.33 -11.06
CA LEU A 51 8.81 12.44 -9.92
C LEU A 51 10.23 12.54 -9.34
N LYS A 52 11.25 12.76 -10.18
CA LYS A 52 12.63 13.03 -9.74
C LYS A 52 12.77 14.32 -8.93
N THR A 53 11.98 15.33 -9.28
CA THR A 53 12.02 16.65 -8.60
C THR A 53 11.04 16.76 -7.44
N THR A 54 10.07 15.84 -7.33
CA THR A 54 9.02 15.86 -6.31
C THR A 54 9.02 14.56 -5.48
N PRO A 55 9.92 14.43 -4.48
CA PRO A 55 10.17 13.18 -3.76
C PRO A 55 8.94 12.63 -3.01
N LYS A 56 7.98 13.50 -2.66
CA LYS A 56 6.70 13.12 -2.03
C LYS A 56 5.89 12.10 -2.84
N TYR A 57 5.93 12.17 -4.16
CA TYR A 57 5.08 11.34 -5.04
C TYR A 57 5.84 10.20 -5.72
N ALA A 58 7.18 10.21 -5.66
CA ALA A 58 8.03 9.15 -6.19
C ALA A 58 7.74 7.78 -5.54
N GLY A 59 7.43 7.76 -4.24
CA GLY A 59 7.10 6.53 -3.51
C GLY A 59 5.72 5.94 -3.82
N ILE A 60 4.77 6.73 -4.32
CA ILE A 60 3.39 6.28 -4.58
C ILE A 60 3.28 5.67 -6.00
N ALA A 61 3.99 6.24 -6.98
CA ALA A 61 4.12 5.67 -8.33
C ALA A 61 4.69 4.24 -8.31
N ALA A 62 5.59 3.95 -7.36
CA ALA A 62 6.21 2.63 -7.18
C ALA A 62 5.22 1.55 -6.68
N SER A 63 4.11 1.93 -6.05
CA SER A 63 3.10 0.98 -5.56
C SER A 63 2.10 0.53 -6.64
N THR A 64 1.98 1.26 -7.74
CA THR A 64 1.02 0.98 -8.81
C THR A 64 1.67 0.48 -10.10
N ILE A 65 2.96 0.74 -10.31
CA ILE A 65 3.72 0.23 -11.46
C ILE A 65 4.85 -0.68 -10.96
N GLY A 66 4.52 -1.93 -10.67
CA GLY A 66 5.43 -3.04 -10.99
C GLY A 66 6.41 -3.56 -9.93
N LEU A 67 6.27 -3.29 -8.63
CA LEU A 67 7.13 -3.96 -7.64
C LEU A 67 6.41 -4.43 -6.36
N LEU A 68 5.53 -5.42 -6.51
CA LEU A 68 4.76 -6.09 -5.44
C LEU A 68 3.43 -5.37 -5.14
N GLY A 69 2.34 -5.92 -5.70
CA GLY A 69 0.96 -5.49 -5.43
C GLY A 69 0.50 -5.78 -4.00
N ILE A 70 1.23 -5.30 -3.00
CA ILE A 70 0.87 -5.36 -1.59
C ILE A 70 0.39 -3.96 -1.18
N PRO A 71 -0.92 -3.74 -1.07
CA PRO A 71 -1.47 -2.50 -0.52
C PRO A 71 -0.89 -2.27 0.89
N GLY A 72 -0.39 -1.05 1.16
CA GLY A 72 -0.08 -0.60 2.52
C GLY A 72 1.40 -0.45 2.93
N LEU A 73 2.36 -0.46 1.99
CA LEU A 73 3.79 -0.24 2.29
C LEU A 73 4.20 1.25 2.31
N ILE A 74 3.25 2.17 2.51
CA ILE A 74 3.49 3.62 2.41
C ILE A 74 3.43 4.28 3.79
N ALA A 75 4.52 4.19 4.55
CA ALA A 75 4.84 5.19 5.56
C ALA A 75 6.32 5.08 5.98
N GLY A 76 7.12 6.11 5.72
CA GLY A 76 8.33 6.40 6.51
C GLY A 76 9.70 6.09 5.90
N VAL A 77 9.81 5.63 4.64
CA VAL A 77 11.13 5.34 4.04
C VAL A 77 11.54 6.43 3.04
N PRO A 78 12.75 7.03 3.14
CA PRO A 78 13.29 7.91 2.12
C PRO A 78 13.77 7.07 0.93
N ILE A 79 12.97 7.00 -0.14
CA ILE A 79 13.17 6.07 -1.27
C ILE A 79 14.12 6.66 -2.33
N LEU A 80 15.19 5.92 -2.65
CA LEU A 80 16.00 6.13 -3.86
C LEU A 80 15.17 5.78 -5.11
N THR A 81 15.23 6.63 -6.13
CA THR A 81 14.41 6.62 -7.35
C THR A 81 14.18 5.23 -7.99
N ALA A 82 12.91 4.88 -8.20
CA ALA A 82 12.42 3.57 -8.66
C ALA A 82 12.83 3.17 -10.10
N THR A 83 13.33 4.10 -10.92
CA THR A 83 13.64 3.84 -12.33
C THR A 83 14.82 2.89 -12.54
N LEU A 84 15.69 2.72 -11.54
CA LEU A 84 16.85 1.84 -11.65
C LEU A 84 16.59 0.47 -11.02
N LEU A 85 16.02 0.45 -9.81
CA LEU A 85 15.81 -0.79 -9.06
C LEU A 85 14.63 -1.62 -9.59
N GLY A 86 13.57 -0.98 -10.11
CA GLY A 86 12.40 -1.69 -10.64
C GLY A 86 12.72 -2.56 -11.86
N THR A 87 13.56 -2.06 -12.79
CA THR A 87 14.04 -2.86 -13.93
C THR A 87 15.06 -3.92 -13.51
N MET A 88 15.91 -3.64 -12.53
CA MET A 88 16.97 -4.55 -12.08
C MET A 88 16.42 -5.77 -11.33
N VAL A 89 15.38 -5.59 -10.50
CA VAL A 89 14.75 -6.70 -9.76
C VAL A 89 13.87 -7.56 -10.67
N ALA A 90 13.10 -6.94 -11.58
CA ALA A 90 12.24 -7.67 -12.52
C ALA A 90 13.02 -8.50 -13.56
N GLN A 91 14.24 -8.09 -13.93
CA GLN A 91 15.06 -8.75 -14.95
C GLN A 91 16.18 -9.64 -14.37
N LYS A 92 16.28 -9.80 -13.04
CA LYS A 92 17.35 -10.55 -12.34
C LYS A 92 18.79 -10.21 -12.82
N SER A 93 19.01 -9.05 -13.42
CA SER A 93 20.29 -8.68 -14.02
C SER A 93 20.66 -7.27 -13.62
N ILE A 94 21.78 -7.15 -12.89
CA ILE A 94 22.42 -5.89 -12.54
C ILE A 94 23.63 -5.78 -13.47
N THR A 95 23.60 -4.86 -14.43
CA THR A 95 24.76 -4.58 -15.29
C THR A 95 25.50 -3.33 -14.81
N GLU A 96 26.83 -3.37 -14.82
CA GLU A 96 27.68 -2.25 -14.37
C GLU A 96 27.42 -0.95 -15.14
N GLU A 97 27.11 -1.05 -16.43
CA GLU A 97 26.82 0.10 -17.29
C GLU A 97 25.56 0.86 -16.81
N ARG A 98 24.54 0.13 -16.34
CA ARG A 98 23.33 0.72 -15.75
C ARG A 98 23.60 1.36 -14.40
N LEU A 99 24.51 0.80 -13.60
CA LEU A 99 24.96 1.39 -12.33
C LEU A 99 25.75 2.68 -12.56
N LYS A 100 26.66 2.69 -13.54
CA LYS A 100 27.47 3.87 -13.89
C LYS A 100 26.61 5.00 -14.46
N ASN A 101 25.65 4.69 -15.33
CA ASN A 101 24.73 5.67 -15.93
C ASN A 101 23.76 6.31 -14.92
N ALA A 102 23.54 5.68 -13.77
CA ALA A 102 22.64 6.20 -12.74
C ALA A 102 23.23 7.33 -11.91
N GLN A 103 24.54 7.59 -11.99
CA GLN A 103 25.26 8.57 -11.16
C GLN A 103 25.01 8.41 -9.64
N ILE A 104 24.57 7.23 -9.19
CA ILE A 104 24.31 6.92 -7.79
C ILE A 104 25.40 5.98 -7.31
N SER A 105 26.00 6.29 -6.15
CA SER A 105 27.02 5.43 -5.57
C SER A 105 26.41 4.07 -5.19
N VAL A 106 27.08 2.98 -5.57
CA VAL A 106 26.70 1.61 -5.16
C VAL A 106 26.60 1.50 -3.64
N SER A 107 27.43 2.22 -2.89
CA SER A 107 27.39 2.21 -1.42
C SER A 107 26.15 2.88 -0.85
N GLU A 108 25.62 3.92 -1.50
CA GLU A 108 24.36 4.58 -1.10
C GLU A 108 23.17 3.67 -1.40
N MET A 109 23.23 2.96 -2.52
CA MET A 109 22.21 1.96 -2.89
C MET A 109 22.15 0.80 -1.90
N LEU A 110 23.31 0.25 -1.51
CA LEU A 110 23.37 -0.81 -0.49
C LEU A 110 22.84 -0.32 0.86
N LYS A 111 23.27 0.86 1.32
CA LYS A 111 22.73 1.45 2.56
C LYS A 111 21.22 1.61 2.52
N PHE A 112 20.69 2.09 1.40
CA PHE A 112 19.25 2.26 1.21
C PHE A 112 18.50 0.92 1.29
N ILE A 113 19.00 -0.10 0.58
CA ILE A 113 18.43 -1.45 0.62
C ILE A 113 18.44 -1.99 2.06
N ASP A 114 19.55 -1.86 2.78
CA ASP A 114 19.65 -2.29 4.18
C ASP A 114 18.63 -1.58 5.08
N THR A 115 18.49 -0.25 4.96
CA THR A 115 17.45 0.48 5.71
C THR A 115 16.03 0.05 5.34
N SER A 116 15.78 -0.26 4.07
CA SER A 116 14.47 -0.69 3.58
C SER A 116 14.12 -2.09 4.10
N ILE A 117 15.10 -3.00 4.14
CA ILE A 117 14.96 -4.33 4.74
C ILE A 117 14.65 -4.18 6.23
N LYS A 118 15.46 -3.44 6.99
CA LYS A 118 15.23 -3.22 8.44
C LYS A 118 13.88 -2.60 8.74
N SER A 119 13.44 -1.63 7.95
CA SER A 119 12.13 -1.01 8.11
C SER A 119 10.99 -2.01 7.83
N SER A 120 11.16 -2.86 6.81
CA SER A 120 10.20 -3.90 6.48
C SER A 120 10.11 -4.97 7.57
N GLU A 121 11.25 -5.40 8.11
CA GLU A 121 11.32 -6.34 9.24
C GLU A 121 10.60 -5.80 10.48
N LYS A 122 10.81 -4.53 10.82
CA LYS A 122 10.11 -3.87 11.93
C LYS A 122 8.59 -3.86 11.72
N THR A 123 8.16 -3.57 10.49
CA THR A 123 6.73 -3.57 10.12
C THR A 123 6.14 -4.98 10.24
N ILE A 124 6.87 -6.01 9.78
CA ILE A 124 6.46 -7.40 9.92
C ILE A 124 6.33 -7.78 11.40
N SER A 125 7.29 -7.40 12.24
CA SER A 125 7.26 -7.67 13.69
C SER A 125 6.03 -7.06 14.34
N ALA A 126 5.76 -5.77 14.09
CA ALA A 126 4.60 -5.07 14.65
C ALA A 126 3.27 -5.73 14.22
N LYS A 127 3.15 -6.13 12.95
CA LYS A 127 1.95 -6.85 12.47
C LYS A 127 1.79 -8.22 13.11
N LYS A 128 2.87 -8.94 13.40
CA LYS A 128 2.82 -10.22 14.13
C LYS A 128 2.33 -10.03 15.56
N GLU A 129 2.76 -8.97 16.24
CA GLU A 129 2.28 -8.62 17.58
C GLU A 129 0.78 -8.29 17.58
N GLU A 130 0.31 -7.54 16.58
CA GLU A 130 -1.10 -7.22 16.40
C GLU A 130 -1.95 -8.49 16.15
N ILE A 131 -1.48 -9.41 15.30
CA ILE A 131 -2.14 -10.71 15.08
C ILE A 131 -2.26 -11.49 16.40
N SER A 132 -1.18 -11.55 17.18
CA SER A 132 -1.17 -12.25 18.47
C SER A 132 -2.22 -11.67 19.45
N LYS A 133 -2.36 -10.33 19.47
CA LYS A 133 -3.38 -9.66 20.29
C LYS A 133 -4.79 -10.01 19.82
N LEU A 134 -5.03 -9.97 18.51
CA LEU A 134 -6.33 -10.32 17.93
C LEU A 134 -6.69 -11.79 18.19
N ASP A 135 -5.73 -12.71 18.13
CA ASP A 135 -5.96 -14.12 18.46
C ASP A 135 -6.38 -14.32 19.93
N LEU A 136 -5.83 -13.53 20.86
CA LEU A 136 -6.26 -13.55 22.25
C LEU A 136 -7.67 -13.00 22.43
N GLU A 137 -8.01 -11.92 21.73
CA GLU A 137 -9.35 -11.34 21.75
C GLU A 137 -10.39 -12.32 21.16
N ILE A 138 -10.07 -12.99 20.04
CA ILE A 138 -10.93 -14.02 19.44
C ILE A 138 -11.17 -15.17 20.43
N LYS A 139 -10.13 -15.68 21.10
CA LYS A 139 -10.28 -16.75 22.09
C LYS A 139 -11.15 -16.34 23.28
N ALA A 140 -11.03 -15.10 23.74
CA ALA A 140 -11.86 -14.58 24.82
C ALA A 140 -13.34 -14.54 24.40
N GLU A 141 -13.62 -14.06 23.19
CA GLU A 141 -14.97 -14.02 22.63
C GLU A 141 -15.54 -15.42 22.40
N GLU A 142 -14.73 -16.36 21.90
CA GLU A 142 -15.13 -17.77 21.73
C GLU A 142 -15.55 -18.41 23.06
N ASN A 143 -14.77 -18.18 24.13
CA ASN A 143 -15.12 -18.65 25.47
C ASN A 143 -16.44 -18.03 25.95
N HIS A 144 -16.61 -16.72 25.76
CA HIS A 144 -17.85 -16.03 26.14
C HIS A 144 -19.07 -16.60 25.41
N VAL A 145 -18.95 -16.87 24.11
CA VAL A 145 -20.00 -17.52 23.32
C VAL A 145 -20.31 -18.92 23.85
N GLN A 146 -19.31 -19.69 24.27
CA GLN A 146 -19.53 -21.02 24.86
C GLN A 146 -20.28 -20.93 26.20
N GLU A 147 -19.93 -19.99 27.06
CA GLU A 147 -20.62 -19.76 28.34
C GLU A 147 -22.09 -19.39 28.12
N LEU A 148 -22.36 -18.47 27.19
CA LEU A 148 -23.72 -18.08 26.82
C LEU A 148 -24.52 -19.25 26.25
N ARG A 149 -23.90 -20.11 25.43
CA ARG A 149 -24.54 -21.34 24.93
C ARG A 149 -24.88 -22.30 26.08
N ALA A 150 -23.96 -22.52 27.01
CA ALA A 150 -24.20 -23.38 28.16
C ALA A 150 -25.33 -22.84 29.06
N LEU A 151 -25.36 -21.52 29.30
CA LEU A 151 -26.43 -20.87 30.05
C LEU A 151 -27.77 -21.01 29.35
N LYS A 152 -27.81 -20.80 28.02
CA LYS A 152 -29.03 -20.98 27.22
C LYS A 152 -29.59 -22.39 27.34
N GLU A 153 -28.75 -23.42 27.27
CA GLU A 153 -29.20 -24.81 27.42
C GLU A 153 -29.72 -25.10 28.83
N LYS A 154 -29.05 -24.60 29.88
CA LYS A 154 -29.55 -24.71 31.26
C LYS A 154 -30.93 -24.08 31.44
N LEU A 155 -31.16 -22.89 30.88
CA LEU A 155 -32.45 -22.21 30.96
C LEU A 155 -33.55 -22.96 30.19
N LYS A 156 -33.24 -23.57 29.04
CA LYS A 156 -34.19 -24.42 28.31
C LYS A 156 -34.64 -25.61 29.15
N LEU A 157 -33.69 -26.30 29.79
CA LEU A 157 -33.98 -27.46 30.64
C LEU A 157 -34.88 -27.09 31.83
N GLN A 158 -34.57 -25.97 32.50
CA GLN A 158 -35.40 -25.46 33.59
C GLN A 158 -36.82 -25.12 33.11
N ARG A 159 -36.95 -24.47 31.95
CA ARG A 159 -38.26 -24.15 31.36
C ARG A 159 -39.09 -25.39 31.06
N SER A 160 -38.48 -26.47 30.54
CA SER A 160 -39.19 -27.72 30.25
C SER A 160 -39.65 -28.47 31.51
N GLN A 161 -38.90 -28.39 32.60
CA GLN A 161 -39.29 -28.98 33.88
C GLN A 161 -40.48 -28.22 34.51
N VAL A 162 -40.43 -26.89 34.50
CA VAL A 162 -41.53 -26.04 35.03
C VAL A 162 -42.83 -26.20 34.24
N SER A 163 -42.78 -26.53 32.94
CA SER A 163 -43.99 -26.82 32.15
C SER A 163 -44.58 -28.20 32.46
N SER A 164 -43.73 -29.21 32.71
CA SER A 164 -44.17 -30.57 33.09
C SER A 164 -44.89 -30.57 34.44
N ASP A 165 -44.33 -29.87 35.43
CA ASP A 165 -44.89 -29.81 36.80
C ASP A 165 -46.23 -29.06 36.88
N ARG A 166 -46.59 -28.28 35.85
CA ARG A 166 -47.88 -27.57 35.76
C ARG A 166 -48.98 -28.36 35.07
N GLU A 167 -48.64 -29.39 34.29
CA GLU A 167 -49.62 -30.26 33.62
C GLU A 167 -50.03 -31.45 34.49
N GLU A 168 -49.25 -31.80 35.51
CA GLU A 168 -49.56 -32.87 36.48
C GLU A 168 -50.33 -32.41 37.74
N LYS A 169 -50.73 -31.13 37.82
CA LYS A 169 -51.51 -30.54 38.93
C LYS A 169 -52.89 -30.09 38.49
#